data_AF-A0A0D2A4Y6-F1
#
_entry.id   AF-A0A0D2A4Y6-F1
#
_cell.length_a   1.000
_cell.length_b   1.000
_cell.length_c   1.000
_cell.angle_alpha   90.00
_cell.angle_beta   90.00
_cell.angle_gamma   90.00
#
_symmetry.space_group_name_H-M   'P 1'
#
loop_
_entity.id
_entity.type
_entity.pdbx_description
1 polymer ?
#
loop_
_entity_poly.entity_id
_entity_poly.type
_entity_poly.pdbx_seq_one_letter_code
_entity_poly.pdbx_strand_id
1 'polypeptide(L)'
;MTTTVHITCLCGKNAETLQLDAHLPVSVSPCSCDECRRSTGMLYFSGLPIPSRPGVVDALTEYKSSEKLSRYFCQTCGSHMVLHVVKDDAWSVCSGVVERVVGLEQVSRLSLEKIVQHEFVGDTRDGGLAACLANFHGRSVPLFDQGPGGGELERPLVAHFDWPDSGNSSEAAITASPTYPPLSNQTNEIDAACHCGGVKFRITRPNALSSQCSSPFPDLSCRLGAGSPIQCWAFVPKANIVQANKEPLSYEMGTLKQIESSKDCFREFCRVCGATVFWHCRERPDLVDVSVGLLRAGEGSRAESLLEWWTERVSFREDALDKGLIEALEKGLRDIGRK
;
A
#
# COMPACT_ATOMS: atom_id res chain seq x y z
N MET A 1 9.45 -25.94 -14.41
CA MET A 1 8.28 -25.61 -15.25
C MET A 1 7.92 -24.15 -14.96
N THR A 2 7.85 -23.28 -15.94
CA THR A 2 7.53 -21.87 -15.69
C THR A 2 6.04 -21.69 -15.39
N THR A 3 5.68 -20.74 -14.52
CA THR A 3 4.28 -20.38 -14.30
C THR A 3 3.84 -19.37 -15.34
N THR A 4 2.76 -19.64 -16.07
CA THR A 4 2.18 -18.67 -17.01
C THR A 4 1.05 -17.89 -16.34
N VAL A 5 1.09 -16.56 -16.44
CA VAL A 5 0.06 -15.66 -15.88
C VAL A 5 -0.49 -14.73 -16.95
N HIS A 6 -1.77 -14.39 -16.83
CA HIS A 6 -2.37 -13.30 -17.58
C HIS A 6 -2.50 -12.09 -16.67
N ILE A 7 -1.93 -10.97 -17.10
CA ILE A 7 -1.95 -9.71 -16.36
C ILE A 7 -2.83 -8.69 -17.08
N THR A 8 -3.52 -7.84 -16.34
CA THR A 8 -4.33 -6.74 -16.89
C THR A 8 -4.35 -5.54 -15.95
N CYS A 9 -4.41 -4.33 -16.51
CA CYS A 9 -4.77 -3.15 -15.75
C CYS A 9 -6.29 -3.10 -15.48
N LEU A 10 -6.72 -2.23 -14.55
CA LEU A 10 -8.14 -2.05 -14.21
C LEU A 10 -9.06 -1.79 -15.42
N CYS A 11 -8.60 -0.98 -16.38
CA CYS A 11 -9.43 -0.62 -17.55
C CYS A 11 -9.35 -1.62 -18.71
N GLY A 12 -8.58 -2.72 -18.57
CA GLY A 12 -8.43 -3.76 -19.60
C GLY A 12 -7.64 -3.36 -20.85
N LYS A 13 -7.24 -2.09 -21.01
CA LYS A 13 -6.51 -1.61 -22.19
C LYS A 13 -5.09 -2.19 -22.32
N ASN A 14 -4.46 -2.47 -21.19
CA ASN A 14 -3.11 -3.01 -21.13
C ASN A 14 -3.20 -4.38 -20.48
N ALA A 15 -2.98 -5.42 -21.27
CA ALA A 15 -2.99 -6.80 -20.83
C ALA A 15 -1.97 -7.62 -21.63
N GLU A 16 -1.38 -8.62 -20.98
CA GLU A 16 -0.40 -9.51 -21.60
C GLU A 16 -0.40 -10.87 -20.88
N THR A 17 -0.05 -11.93 -21.61
CA THR A 17 0.22 -13.24 -21.01
C THR A 17 1.72 -13.47 -21.02
N LEU A 18 2.31 -13.73 -19.85
CA LEU A 18 3.76 -13.84 -19.69
C LEU A 18 4.14 -15.04 -18.80
N GLN A 19 5.42 -15.41 -18.85
CA GLN A 19 6.01 -16.43 -17.97
C GLN A 19 6.66 -15.76 -16.76
N LEU A 20 6.43 -16.30 -15.58
CA LEU A 20 7.21 -15.97 -14.38
C LEU A 20 8.53 -16.75 -14.39
N ASP A 21 9.55 -16.18 -13.77
CA ASP A 21 10.85 -16.81 -13.57
C ASP A 21 10.85 -17.89 -12.45
N ALA A 22 9.68 -18.14 -11.86
CA ALA A 22 9.50 -19.05 -10.75
C ALA A 22 8.19 -19.84 -10.83
N HIS A 23 8.13 -20.87 -9.99
CA HIS A 23 6.91 -21.62 -9.70
C HIS A 23 6.10 -20.93 -8.59
N LEU A 24 4.78 -21.06 -8.64
CA LEU A 24 3.94 -20.63 -7.52
C LEU A 24 4.06 -21.58 -6.32
N PRO A 25 3.97 -21.06 -5.08
CA PRO A 25 4.02 -19.63 -4.76
C PRO A 25 5.45 -19.07 -4.93
N VAL A 26 5.57 -17.88 -5.52
CA VAL A 26 6.84 -17.20 -5.78
C VAL A 26 7.42 -16.67 -4.47
N SER A 27 8.67 -16.99 -4.17
CA SER A 27 9.37 -16.37 -3.05
C SER A 27 9.54 -14.87 -3.30
N VAL A 28 9.00 -14.05 -2.40
CA VAL A 28 9.03 -12.59 -2.53
C VAL A 28 9.50 -11.92 -1.24
N SER A 29 10.08 -10.73 -1.41
CA SER A 29 10.51 -9.83 -0.33
C SER A 29 9.76 -8.49 -0.48
N PRO A 30 8.52 -8.36 0.03
CA PRO A 30 7.76 -7.12 -0.09
C PRO A 30 8.49 -5.95 0.56
N CYS A 31 8.43 -4.79 -0.10
CA CYS A 31 9.13 -3.58 0.32
C CYS A 31 8.15 -2.60 0.98
N SER A 32 8.55 -2.04 2.12
CA SER A 32 7.76 -1.09 2.91
C SER A 32 8.29 0.35 2.89
N CYS A 33 9.29 0.64 2.05
CA CYS A 33 9.95 1.95 2.02
C CYS A 33 9.01 3.10 1.67
N ASP A 34 9.40 4.30 2.07
CA ASP A 34 8.66 5.53 1.78
C ASP A 34 8.49 5.79 0.28
N GLU A 35 9.49 5.47 -0.55
CA GLU A 35 9.41 5.62 -2.00
C GLU A 35 8.32 4.72 -2.60
N CYS A 36 8.25 3.46 -2.19
CA CYS A 36 7.22 2.50 -2.60
C CYS A 36 5.84 2.99 -2.16
N ARG A 37 5.70 3.35 -0.89
CA ARG A 37 4.43 3.82 -0.32
C ARG A 37 3.90 5.05 -1.02
N ARG A 38 4.75 6.07 -1.20
CA ARG A 38 4.34 7.36 -1.76
C ARG A 38 4.19 7.32 -3.29
N SER A 39 4.88 6.41 -3.98
CA SER A 39 4.76 6.27 -5.44
C SER A 39 3.53 5.49 -5.85
N THR A 40 3.05 4.59 -5.00
CA THR A 40 1.90 3.72 -5.32
C THR A 40 0.64 4.11 -4.57
N GLY A 41 0.76 4.63 -3.35
CA GLY A 41 -0.33 4.82 -2.38
C GLY A 41 -0.53 3.62 -1.44
N MET A 42 0.29 2.56 -1.53
CA MET A 42 0.10 1.29 -0.83
C MET A 42 1.03 1.13 0.37
N LEU A 43 0.62 0.37 1.39
CA LEU A 43 1.51 -0.08 2.47
C LEU A 43 2.17 -1.44 2.19
N TYR A 44 1.78 -2.09 1.08
CA TYR A 44 2.32 -3.36 0.63
C TYR A 44 2.68 -3.27 -0.84
N PHE A 45 3.94 -3.54 -1.13
CA PHE A 45 4.45 -3.51 -2.49
C PHE A 45 5.28 -4.77 -2.77
N SER A 46 4.85 -5.56 -3.75
CA SER A 46 5.45 -6.84 -4.15
C SER A 46 5.42 -7.00 -5.66
N GLY A 47 6.47 -7.63 -6.20
CA GLY A 47 6.62 -7.90 -7.63
C GLY A 47 7.02 -9.35 -7.87
N LEU A 48 6.40 -9.97 -8.88
CA LEU A 48 6.71 -11.32 -9.32
C LEU A 48 7.78 -11.25 -10.42
N PRO A 49 8.96 -11.86 -10.26
CA PRO A 49 10.03 -11.79 -11.25
C PRO A 49 9.65 -12.41 -12.59
N ILE A 50 10.08 -11.77 -13.68
CA ILE A 50 9.87 -12.21 -15.07
C ILE A 50 11.21 -12.21 -15.83
N PRO A 51 11.41 -13.11 -16.79
CA PRO A 51 12.72 -13.35 -17.40
C PRO A 51 13.23 -12.21 -18.27
N SER A 52 12.34 -11.31 -18.72
CA SER A 52 12.70 -10.21 -19.63
C SER A 52 11.63 -9.11 -19.64
N ARG A 53 11.98 -7.96 -20.23
CA ARG A 53 11.07 -6.83 -20.45
C ARG A 53 9.80 -7.28 -21.19
N PRO A 54 8.60 -7.14 -20.61
CA PRO A 54 7.35 -7.55 -21.25
C PRO A 54 6.90 -6.53 -22.31
N GLY A 55 6.12 -6.98 -23.30
CA GLY A 55 5.69 -6.15 -24.42
C GLY A 55 4.76 -5.00 -24.01
N VAL A 56 3.97 -5.18 -22.95
CA VAL A 56 3.02 -4.20 -22.43
C VAL A 56 3.69 -2.89 -22.02
N VAL A 57 4.99 -2.91 -21.71
CA VAL A 57 5.76 -1.73 -21.28
C VAL A 57 5.67 -0.58 -22.29
N ASP A 58 5.61 -0.87 -23.59
CA ASP A 58 5.54 0.16 -24.64
C ASP A 58 4.23 1.00 -24.58
N ALA A 59 3.18 0.47 -23.95
CA ALA A 59 1.90 1.14 -23.75
C ALA A 59 1.72 1.77 -22.35
N LEU A 60 2.75 1.68 -21.49
CA LEU A 60 2.72 2.18 -20.11
C LEU A 60 3.47 3.50 -19.98
N THR A 61 3.12 4.27 -18.95
CA THR A 61 3.87 5.45 -18.54
C THR A 61 5.00 5.03 -17.61
N GLU A 62 6.24 5.35 -17.98
CA GLU A 62 7.40 5.18 -17.11
C GLU A 62 7.44 6.31 -16.07
N TYR A 63 7.66 5.94 -14.81
CA TYR A 63 8.02 6.83 -13.73
C TYR A 63 9.31 6.36 -13.07
N LYS A 64 10.37 7.17 -13.21
CA LYS A 64 11.65 6.95 -12.54
C LYS A 64 11.51 7.36 -11.07
N SER A 65 11.17 6.40 -10.21
CA SER A 65 10.97 6.65 -8.78
C SER A 65 12.28 6.89 -8.02
N SER A 66 13.39 6.30 -8.50
CA SER A 66 14.74 6.59 -8.01
C SER A 66 15.75 6.26 -9.11
N GLU A 67 17.03 6.52 -8.87
CA GLU A 67 18.10 6.15 -9.82
C GLU A 67 18.17 4.63 -10.09
N LYS A 68 17.63 3.82 -9.16
CA LYS A 68 17.71 2.35 -9.21
C LYS A 68 16.43 1.70 -9.73
N LEU A 69 15.31 2.41 -9.77
CA LEU A 69 14.00 1.80 -9.98
C LEU A 69 13.07 2.66 -10.86
N SER A 70 12.66 2.06 -11.98
CA SER A 70 11.58 2.56 -12.84
C SER A 70 10.29 1.77 -12.59
N ARG A 71 9.17 2.49 -12.53
CA ARG A 71 7.82 1.94 -12.36
C ARG A 71 7.00 2.24 -13.59
N TYR A 72 6.20 1.29 -14.05
CA TYR A 72 5.37 1.42 -15.23
C TYR A 72 3.91 1.26 -14.85
N PHE A 73 3.10 2.25 -15.19
CA PHE A 73 1.67 2.26 -14.86
C PHE A 73 0.80 2.63 -16.06
N CYS A 74 -0.47 2.21 -16.03
CA CYS A 74 -1.42 2.51 -17.08
C CYS A 74 -1.81 3.99 -17.04
N GLN A 75 -1.48 4.75 -18.09
CA GLN A 75 -1.83 6.17 -18.18
C GLN A 75 -3.35 6.42 -18.12
N THR A 76 -4.17 5.43 -18.51
CA THR A 76 -5.63 5.55 -18.46
C THR A 76 -6.14 5.45 -17.04
N CYS A 77 -5.73 4.41 -16.28
CA CYS A 77 -6.37 4.07 -15.01
C CYS A 77 -5.48 4.10 -13.76
N GLY A 78 -4.20 4.46 -13.88
CA GLY A 78 -3.26 4.55 -12.76
C GLY A 78 -2.65 3.23 -12.30
N SER A 79 -3.17 2.09 -12.76
CA SER A 79 -2.71 0.75 -12.39
C SER A 79 -1.21 0.54 -12.62
N HIS A 80 -0.46 0.34 -11.54
CA HIS A 80 0.94 -0.07 -11.61
C HIS A 80 1.03 -1.52 -12.10
N MET A 81 1.76 -1.75 -13.20
CA MET A 81 1.82 -3.07 -13.83
C MET A 81 3.20 -3.71 -13.75
N VAL A 82 4.27 -2.95 -13.98
CA VAL A 82 5.62 -3.50 -14.17
C VAL A 82 6.65 -2.63 -13.45
N LEU A 83 7.73 -3.27 -13.00
CA LEU A 83 8.89 -2.63 -12.42
C LEU A 83 10.15 -3.09 -13.11
N HIS A 84 11.11 -2.17 -13.14
CA HIS A 84 12.45 -2.41 -13.65
C HIS A 84 13.46 -1.91 -12.63
N VAL A 85 14.23 -2.84 -12.06
CA VAL A 85 15.42 -2.54 -11.26
C VAL A 85 16.56 -2.28 -12.23
N VAL A 86 16.89 -1.01 -12.43
CA VAL A 86 17.78 -0.53 -13.49
C VAL A 86 19.18 -1.13 -13.38
N LYS A 87 19.71 -1.22 -12.17
CA LYS A 87 21.09 -1.68 -11.91
C LYS A 87 21.32 -3.13 -12.34
N ASP A 88 20.32 -3.98 -12.09
CA ASP A 88 20.44 -5.44 -12.26
C ASP A 88 19.72 -5.91 -13.53
N ASP A 89 19.16 -4.98 -14.31
CA ASP A 89 18.25 -5.21 -15.44
C ASP A 89 17.14 -6.24 -15.11
N ALA A 90 16.65 -6.20 -13.88
CA ALA A 90 15.67 -7.15 -13.37
C ALA A 90 14.25 -6.61 -13.53
N TRP A 91 13.37 -7.44 -14.08
CA TRP A 91 11.98 -7.10 -14.37
C TRP A 91 11.03 -7.89 -13.48
N SER A 92 10.00 -7.20 -12.99
CA SER A 92 8.94 -7.82 -12.19
C SER A 92 7.58 -7.26 -12.57
N VAL A 93 6.56 -8.10 -12.55
CA VAL A 93 5.16 -7.67 -12.68
C VAL A 93 4.57 -7.44 -11.29
N CYS A 94 3.79 -6.38 -11.10
CA CYS A 94 3.09 -6.16 -9.83
C CYS A 94 2.08 -7.30 -9.61
N SER A 95 2.08 -7.91 -8.43
CA SER A 95 1.23 -9.09 -8.19
C SER A 95 -0.27 -8.78 -8.23
N GLY A 96 -0.66 -7.54 -7.93
CA GLY A 96 -2.07 -7.12 -7.96
C GLY A 96 -2.68 -7.04 -9.36
N VAL A 97 -1.87 -7.01 -10.43
CA VAL A 97 -2.38 -7.01 -11.82
C VAL A 97 -2.50 -8.40 -12.44
N VAL A 98 -2.11 -9.45 -11.70
CA VAL A 98 -2.39 -10.82 -12.13
C VAL A 98 -3.90 -11.03 -12.06
N GLU A 99 -4.51 -11.30 -13.21
CA GLU A 99 -5.94 -11.58 -13.30
C GLU A 99 -6.21 -13.07 -13.11
N ARG A 100 -5.39 -13.90 -13.76
CA ARG A 100 -5.49 -15.35 -13.70
C ARG A 100 -4.14 -16.03 -13.92
N VAL A 101 -4.02 -17.24 -13.38
CA VAL A 101 -2.88 -18.13 -13.58
C VAL A 101 -3.32 -19.26 -14.49
N VAL A 102 -2.64 -19.44 -15.62
CA VAL A 102 -3.02 -20.40 -16.65
C VAL A 102 -2.90 -21.82 -16.10
N GLY A 103 -3.98 -22.60 -16.22
CA GLY A 103 -4.04 -23.98 -15.73
C GLY A 103 -4.41 -24.11 -14.26
N LEU A 104 -4.57 -23.00 -13.52
CA LEU A 104 -4.98 -22.98 -12.12
C LEU A 104 -6.31 -22.22 -11.92
N GLU A 105 -7.09 -21.97 -12.98
CA GLU A 105 -8.34 -21.23 -12.91
C GLU A 105 -9.40 -21.88 -12.01
N GLN A 106 -9.33 -23.21 -11.82
CA GLN A 106 -10.26 -23.99 -10.99
C GLN A 106 -9.76 -24.22 -9.55
N VAL A 107 -8.58 -23.69 -9.20
CA VAL A 107 -8.02 -23.85 -7.85
C VAL A 107 -8.75 -22.91 -6.90
N SER A 108 -9.49 -23.48 -5.95
CA SER A 108 -10.27 -22.73 -4.97
C SER A 108 -9.42 -21.89 -4.00
N ARG A 109 -8.16 -22.30 -3.79
CA ARG A 109 -7.21 -21.63 -2.89
C ARG A 109 -5.85 -21.51 -3.54
N LEU A 110 -5.59 -20.34 -4.14
CA LEU A 110 -4.33 -20.00 -4.77
C LEU A 110 -3.45 -19.16 -3.85
N SER A 111 -2.14 -19.33 -3.96
CA SER A 111 -1.13 -18.40 -3.43
C SER A 111 -0.16 -18.04 -4.53
N LEU A 112 -0.10 -16.75 -4.86
CA LEU A 112 0.90 -16.22 -5.79
C LEU A 112 2.22 -16.02 -5.06
N GLU A 113 2.15 -15.55 -3.82
CA GLU A 113 3.29 -15.08 -3.06
C GLU A 113 3.60 -15.99 -1.88
N LYS A 114 4.90 -16.28 -1.70
CA LYS A 114 5.49 -16.84 -0.50
C LYS A 114 6.41 -15.78 0.08
N ILE A 115 5.91 -15.04 1.06
CA ILE A 115 6.72 -14.02 1.74
C ILE A 115 7.85 -14.72 2.50
N VAL A 116 9.10 -14.41 2.14
CA VAL A 116 10.30 -14.96 2.80
C VAL A 116 10.95 -13.96 3.74
N GLN A 117 10.75 -12.66 3.52
CA GLN A 117 11.17 -11.57 4.39
C GLN A 117 10.39 -10.30 4.02
N HIS A 118 10.43 -9.28 4.88
CA HIS A 118 10.02 -7.91 4.53
C HIS A 118 11.23 -6.98 4.57
N GLU A 119 11.32 -6.06 3.61
CA GLU A 119 12.44 -5.14 3.48
C GLU A 119 12.02 -3.69 3.69
N PHE A 120 12.97 -2.87 4.13
CA PHE A 120 12.78 -1.44 4.40
C PHE A 120 11.62 -1.17 5.38
N VAL A 121 11.49 -2.01 6.40
CA VAL A 121 10.45 -1.87 7.43
C VAL A 121 10.75 -0.67 8.32
N GLY A 122 12.01 -0.27 8.47
CA GLY A 122 12.41 0.91 9.27
C GLY A 122 11.72 2.20 8.85
N ASP A 123 11.55 2.41 7.54
CA ASP A 123 10.84 3.57 6.96
C ASP A 123 9.39 3.71 7.45
N THR A 124 8.78 2.60 7.89
CA THR A 124 7.41 2.63 8.40
C THR A 124 7.32 3.18 9.82
N ARG A 125 8.41 3.12 10.60
CA ARG A 125 8.53 3.47 12.03
C ARG A 125 7.68 2.65 12.99
N ASP A 126 6.54 2.17 12.55
CA ASP A 126 5.57 1.40 13.33
C ASP A 126 5.51 -0.08 12.91
N GLY A 127 6.30 -0.49 11.92
CA GLY A 127 6.27 -1.82 11.30
C GLY A 127 5.28 -1.95 10.13
N GLY A 128 4.46 -0.92 9.89
CA GLY A 128 3.50 -0.84 8.79
C GLY A 128 2.60 -2.05 8.67
N LEU A 129 2.39 -2.50 7.42
CA LEU A 129 1.62 -3.72 7.14
C LEU A 129 2.48 -5.00 7.25
N ALA A 130 3.81 -4.86 7.18
CA ALA A 130 4.76 -5.96 7.38
C ALA A 130 4.58 -6.60 8.77
N ALA A 131 4.26 -5.78 9.77
CA ALA A 131 3.76 -6.18 11.08
C ALA A 131 2.70 -7.29 11.04
N CYS A 132 1.64 -7.06 10.26
CA CYS A 132 0.50 -7.97 10.10
C CYS A 132 0.88 -9.23 9.32
N LEU A 133 2.01 -9.21 8.61
CA LEU A 133 2.49 -10.31 7.76
C LEU A 133 3.79 -10.94 8.30
N ALA A 134 4.17 -10.64 9.55
CA ALA A 134 5.33 -11.20 10.23
C ALA A 134 5.14 -12.68 10.64
N ASN A 135 3.93 -13.20 10.50
CA ASN A 135 3.61 -14.63 10.58
C ASN A 135 2.89 -15.05 9.29
N PHE A 136 3.59 -15.74 8.40
CA PHE A 136 3.04 -16.14 7.09
C PHE A 136 2.96 -17.66 6.99
N HIS A 137 1.75 -18.20 6.89
CA HIS A 137 1.46 -19.65 6.83
C HIS A 137 2.15 -20.45 7.94
N GLY A 138 2.09 -19.95 9.17
CA GLY A 138 2.67 -20.61 10.35
C GLY A 138 4.18 -20.45 10.51
N ARG A 139 4.85 -19.67 9.64
CA ARG A 139 6.27 -19.35 9.76
C ARG A 139 6.47 -17.92 10.22
N SER A 140 7.46 -17.72 11.08
CA SER A 140 7.99 -16.37 11.36
C SER A 140 8.68 -15.85 10.10
N VAL A 141 8.30 -14.66 9.67
CA VAL A 141 8.93 -13.96 8.55
C VAL A 141 9.82 -12.85 9.14
N PRO A 142 11.12 -12.80 8.81
CA PRO A 142 12.01 -11.76 9.29
C PRO A 142 11.61 -10.39 8.73
N LEU A 143 11.81 -9.35 9.55
CA LEU A 143 11.58 -7.96 9.20
C LEU A 143 12.94 -7.26 9.16
N PHE A 144 13.33 -6.72 8.01
CA PHE A 144 14.60 -6.00 7.89
C PHE A 144 14.37 -4.49 7.91
N ASP A 145 15.23 -3.79 8.66
CA ASP A 145 15.20 -2.33 8.74
C ASP A 145 15.38 -1.69 7.36
N GLN A 146 16.28 -2.26 6.55
CA GLN A 146 16.65 -1.82 5.21
C GLN A 146 16.48 -2.97 4.19
N GLY A 147 17.11 -2.85 3.03
CA GLY A 147 17.17 -3.90 2.01
C GLY A 147 18.01 -5.12 2.41
N PRO A 148 18.34 -6.00 1.43
CA PRO A 148 19.08 -7.23 1.69
C PRO A 148 20.40 -7.00 2.45
N GLY A 149 20.57 -7.68 3.58
CA GLY A 149 21.73 -7.53 4.47
C GLY A 149 21.62 -6.40 5.50
N GLY A 150 20.48 -5.71 5.58
CA GLY A 150 20.15 -4.83 6.69
C GLY A 150 20.00 -5.57 8.03
N GLY A 151 19.98 -4.82 9.13
CA GLY A 151 19.71 -5.38 10.45
C GLY A 151 18.30 -5.97 10.52
N GLU A 152 18.17 -7.17 11.07
CA GLU A 152 16.87 -7.75 11.40
C GLU A 152 16.28 -7.01 12.61
N LEU A 153 15.03 -6.60 12.50
CA LEU A 153 14.28 -5.95 13.56
C LEU A 153 13.74 -7.00 14.54
N GLU A 154 13.95 -6.80 15.83
CA GLU A 154 13.38 -7.68 16.85
C GLU A 154 11.84 -7.58 16.88
N ARG A 155 11.17 -8.73 17.04
CA ARG A 155 9.70 -8.84 16.98
C ARG A 155 8.89 -8.04 18.05
N PRO A 156 9.43 -7.58 19.21
CA PRO A 156 8.68 -6.70 20.11
C PRO A 156 8.45 -5.28 19.55
N LEU A 157 9.25 -4.85 18.56
CA LEU A 157 9.28 -3.48 18.02
C LEU A 157 7.99 -3.06 17.29
N VAL A 158 7.15 -4.04 16.95
CA VAL A 158 5.90 -3.87 16.20
C VAL A 158 4.72 -3.47 17.10
N ALA A 159 4.90 -3.50 18.42
CA ALA A 159 3.87 -3.14 19.38
C ALA A 159 4.04 -1.72 19.91
N HIS A 160 5.24 -1.34 20.35
CA HIS A 160 5.52 0.00 20.87
C HIS A 160 7.04 0.21 20.83
N PHE A 161 7.54 1.11 19.98
CA PHE A 161 8.92 1.58 20.08
C PHE A 161 8.93 3.11 20.06
N ASP A 162 9.44 3.70 21.15
CA ASP A 162 9.93 5.06 21.13
C ASP A 162 11.21 5.05 20.27
N TRP A 163 11.10 5.55 19.04
CA TRP A 163 12.24 5.72 18.15
C TRP A 163 13.22 6.71 18.80
N PRO A 164 14.49 6.32 19.09
CA PRO A 164 15.45 7.32 19.50
C PRO A 164 15.68 8.28 18.34
N ASP A 165 15.42 9.57 18.58
CA ASP A 165 15.80 10.64 17.67
C ASP A 165 17.23 10.38 17.20
N SER A 166 17.42 10.29 15.88
CA SER A 166 18.75 10.12 15.30
C SER A 166 19.56 11.40 15.57
N GLY A 167 20.25 11.42 16.70
CA GLY A 167 21.04 12.54 17.19
C GLY A 167 21.87 12.19 18.42
N ASN A 168 23.08 11.66 18.16
CA ASN A 168 24.23 11.54 19.07
C ASN A 168 24.16 10.66 20.33
N SER A 169 25.26 9.94 20.53
CA SER A 169 25.67 9.09 21.64
C SER A 169 25.45 9.65 23.06
N SER A 170 24.94 8.83 24.00
CA SER A 170 25.64 8.32 25.19
C SER A 170 24.67 7.73 26.24
N GLU A 171 25.17 6.75 26.99
CA GLU A 171 24.55 5.95 28.07
C GLU A 171 23.58 6.69 29.03
N ALA A 172 22.46 6.03 29.38
CA ALA A 172 22.10 5.69 30.76
C ALA A 172 20.69 5.03 30.82
N ALA A 173 20.61 3.87 31.47
CA ALA A 173 19.36 3.18 31.78
C ALA A 173 18.60 3.88 32.92
N ILE A 174 17.29 4.09 32.78
CA ILE A 174 16.38 4.30 33.92
C ILE A 174 15.03 3.61 33.66
N THR A 175 14.68 2.73 34.60
CA THR A 175 13.39 2.10 34.85
C THR A 175 12.26 3.12 35.00
N ALA A 176 11.27 3.10 34.10
CA ALA A 176 9.94 3.66 34.33
C ALA A 176 8.92 3.00 33.39
N SER A 177 7.76 2.61 33.92
CA SER A 177 6.60 2.23 33.12
C SER A 177 6.25 3.38 32.15
N PRO A 178 6.01 3.12 30.85
CA PRO A 178 5.84 4.21 29.90
C PRO A 178 4.47 4.86 30.12
N THR A 179 4.50 6.03 30.77
CA THR A 179 3.49 7.06 30.56
C THR A 179 3.65 7.58 29.15
N TYR A 180 2.63 7.35 28.31
CA TYR A 180 2.49 8.02 27.01
C TYR A 180 2.76 9.52 27.19
N PRO A 181 3.55 10.16 26.32
CA PRO A 181 3.66 11.61 26.34
C PRO A 181 2.24 12.21 26.23
N PRO A 182 1.93 13.28 26.99
CA PRO A 182 0.62 13.89 26.92
C PRO A 182 0.28 14.24 25.47
N LEU A 183 -0.96 13.96 25.06
CA LEU A 183 -1.60 14.22 23.75
C LEU A 183 -1.45 15.66 23.21
N SER A 184 -0.76 16.55 23.93
CA SER A 184 -0.73 17.99 23.71
C SER A 184 0.22 18.47 22.61
N ASN A 185 1.07 17.60 22.05
CA ASN A 185 2.05 17.99 21.00
C ASN A 185 1.83 17.34 19.63
N GLN A 186 0.75 16.56 19.44
CA GLN A 186 0.41 16.03 18.11
C GLN A 186 -0.31 17.07 17.28
N THR A 187 0.14 17.29 16.05
CA THR A 187 -0.55 18.15 15.08
C THR A 187 -1.98 17.62 14.87
N ASN A 188 -2.98 18.50 14.88
CA ASN A 188 -4.40 18.14 14.64
C ASN A 188 -4.68 17.59 13.22
N GLU A 189 -3.63 17.45 12.42
CA GLU A 189 -3.66 17.17 11.00
C GLU A 189 -2.47 16.30 10.61
N ILE A 190 -2.66 15.45 9.59
CA ILE A 190 -1.61 14.65 8.97
C ILE A 190 -1.46 15.08 7.52
N ASP A 191 -0.22 15.40 7.13
CA ASP A 191 0.13 15.69 5.74
C ASP A 191 0.06 14.41 4.90
N ALA A 192 -0.37 14.56 3.65
CA ALA A 192 -0.40 13.51 2.66
C ALA A 192 0.10 14.02 1.32
N ALA A 193 0.96 13.24 0.65
CA ALA A 193 1.43 13.61 -0.68
C ALA A 193 2.01 12.42 -1.45
N CYS A 194 1.74 12.40 -2.76
CA CYS A 194 2.36 11.44 -3.68
C CYS A 194 3.86 11.70 -3.85
N HIS A 195 4.58 10.71 -4.38
CA HIS A 195 6.04 10.75 -4.50
C HIS A 195 6.56 11.96 -5.28
N CYS A 196 5.96 12.26 -6.44
CA CYS A 196 6.37 13.41 -7.26
C CYS A 196 5.96 14.78 -6.67
N GLY A 197 5.21 14.80 -5.56
CA GLY A 197 4.71 16.03 -4.94
C GLY A 197 3.64 16.79 -5.72
N GLY A 198 3.14 16.25 -6.83
CA GLY A 198 2.10 16.88 -7.65
C GLY A 198 0.70 16.85 -7.03
N VAL A 199 0.48 15.96 -6.05
CA VAL A 199 -0.74 15.87 -5.25
C VAL A 199 -0.35 16.00 -3.78
N LYS A 200 -0.93 17.00 -3.09
CA LYS A 200 -0.67 17.30 -1.67
C LYS A 200 -1.96 17.74 -0.98
N PHE A 201 -2.26 17.14 0.16
CA PHE A 201 -3.42 17.47 0.99
C PHE A 201 -3.11 17.15 2.45
N ARG A 202 -4.04 17.51 3.34
CA ARG A 202 -4.03 17.19 4.75
C ARG A 202 -5.34 16.52 5.13
N ILE A 203 -5.26 15.62 6.10
CA ILE A 203 -6.42 15.06 6.77
C ILE A 203 -6.48 15.61 8.20
N THR A 204 -7.65 16.09 8.63
CA THR A 204 -7.84 16.63 9.99
C THR A 204 -8.49 15.59 10.90
N ARG A 205 -8.45 15.82 12.22
CA ARG A 205 -9.35 15.10 13.16
C ARG A 205 -10.83 15.31 12.80
N PRO A 206 -11.72 14.35 13.15
CA PRO A 206 -13.16 14.51 13.02
C PRO A 206 -13.65 15.82 13.66
N ASN A 207 -14.63 16.45 13.03
CA ASN A 207 -15.29 17.67 13.48
C ASN A 207 -16.82 17.49 13.42
N ALA A 208 -17.58 18.54 13.74
CA ALA A 208 -19.04 18.46 13.77
C ALA A 208 -19.71 18.06 12.43
N LEU A 209 -19.04 18.27 11.29
CA LEU A 209 -19.53 17.83 9.98
C LEU A 209 -19.25 16.35 9.73
N SER A 210 -18.22 15.78 10.38
CA SER A 210 -17.86 14.36 10.24
C SER A 210 -18.94 13.41 10.72
N SER A 211 -19.74 13.81 11.73
CA SER A 211 -20.79 12.96 12.32
C SER A 211 -22.00 12.73 11.40
N GLN A 212 -22.08 13.44 10.29
CA GLN A 212 -23.15 13.29 9.30
C GLN A 212 -22.86 12.18 8.28
N CYS A 213 -21.63 11.65 8.29
CA CYS A 213 -21.17 10.67 7.33
C CYS A 213 -21.48 9.24 7.81
N SER A 214 -21.96 8.39 6.91
CA SER A 214 -22.11 6.95 7.16
C SER A 214 -21.82 6.16 5.88
N SER A 215 -21.36 4.92 6.03
CA SER A 215 -21.23 3.98 4.91
C SER A 215 -21.63 2.58 5.35
N PRO A 216 -22.53 1.89 4.63
CA PRO A 216 -22.91 0.53 4.95
C PRO A 216 -21.93 -0.54 4.44
N PHE A 217 -21.01 -0.20 3.52
CA PHE A 217 -20.11 -1.20 2.90
C PHE A 217 -18.69 -0.66 2.62
N PRO A 218 -17.64 -1.49 2.70
CA PRO A 218 -16.36 -1.22 2.04
C PRO A 218 -16.49 -1.32 0.49
N ASP A 219 -15.52 -0.84 -0.31
CA ASP A 219 -15.53 -0.90 -1.81
C ASP A 219 -14.84 -2.14 -2.45
N LEU A 220 -15.34 -2.58 -3.63
CA LEU A 220 -14.96 -3.77 -4.41
C LEU A 220 -13.68 -3.61 -5.28
N SER A 221 -12.90 -4.69 -5.36
CA SER A 221 -11.75 -4.96 -6.26
C SER A 221 -10.76 -3.79 -6.52
N CYS A 222 -9.98 -3.44 -5.49
CA CYS A 222 -8.92 -2.44 -5.59
C CYS A 222 -7.62 -2.94 -6.25
N ARG A 223 -7.38 -4.26 -6.33
CA ARG A 223 -6.06 -4.80 -6.70
C ARG A 223 -5.60 -4.39 -8.10
N LEU A 224 -6.50 -4.44 -9.09
CA LEU A 224 -6.18 -4.08 -10.47
C LEU A 224 -6.00 -2.57 -10.61
N GLY A 225 -6.66 -1.77 -9.76
CA GLY A 225 -6.54 -0.30 -9.76
C GLY A 225 -5.20 0.16 -9.19
N ALA A 226 -4.76 -0.43 -8.08
CA ALA A 226 -3.49 -0.09 -7.44
C ALA A 226 -2.28 -0.83 -8.03
N GLY A 227 -2.51 -1.99 -8.62
CA GLY A 227 -1.46 -2.95 -8.96
C GLY A 227 -0.93 -3.74 -7.77
N SER A 228 -1.53 -3.61 -6.58
CA SER A 228 -1.13 -4.33 -5.37
C SER A 228 -2.26 -5.23 -4.88
N PRO A 229 -1.99 -6.44 -4.35
CA PRO A 229 -3.04 -7.31 -3.81
C PRO A 229 -3.74 -6.72 -2.59
N ILE A 230 -3.10 -5.77 -1.90
CA ILE A 230 -3.63 -5.14 -0.68
C ILE A 230 -3.62 -3.62 -0.85
N GLN A 231 -4.80 -3.02 -0.73
CA GLN A 231 -5.00 -1.58 -0.69
C GLN A 231 -5.53 -1.20 0.69
N CYS A 232 -4.78 -0.38 1.42
CA CYS A 232 -5.21 0.17 2.70
C CYS A 232 -5.91 1.52 2.45
N TRP A 233 -7.19 1.59 2.80
CA TRP A 233 -8.01 2.80 2.70
C TRP A 233 -8.31 3.36 4.09
N ALA A 234 -8.16 4.67 4.25
CA ALA A 234 -8.74 5.42 5.35
C ALA A 234 -10.05 6.04 4.88
N PHE A 235 -11.15 5.80 5.59
CA PHE A 235 -12.47 6.36 5.28
C PHE A 235 -12.57 7.73 5.93
N VAL A 236 -12.36 8.79 5.14
CA VAL A 236 -12.25 10.16 5.66
C VAL A 236 -13.42 10.99 5.14
N PRO A 237 -14.20 11.65 6.01
CA PRO A 237 -15.25 12.54 5.55
C PRO A 237 -14.64 13.65 4.69
N LYS A 238 -15.31 14.02 3.60
CA LYS A 238 -14.83 15.00 2.63
C LYS A 238 -14.48 16.34 3.27
N ALA A 239 -15.23 16.74 4.30
CA ALA A 239 -15.00 17.96 5.08
C ALA A 239 -13.69 17.95 5.89
N ASN A 240 -13.05 16.79 6.07
CA ASN A 240 -11.79 16.63 6.78
C ASN A 240 -10.58 16.51 5.85
N ILE A 241 -10.79 16.63 4.53
CA ILE A 241 -9.71 16.63 3.54
C ILE A 241 -9.50 18.05 3.04
N VAL A 242 -8.33 18.60 3.33
CA VAL A 242 -7.98 19.98 3.05
C VAL A 242 -6.81 20.02 2.07
N GLN A 243 -6.93 20.79 1.00
CA GLN A 243 -5.86 20.95 0.03
C GLN A 243 -4.66 21.71 0.63
N ALA A 244 -3.51 21.65 -0.05
CA ALA A 244 -2.31 22.38 0.39
C ALA A 244 -2.52 23.91 0.51
N ASN A 245 -3.42 24.48 -0.29
CA ASN A 245 -3.81 25.90 -0.23
C ASN A 245 -4.85 26.24 0.84
N LYS A 246 -5.22 25.28 1.71
CA LYS A 246 -6.25 25.39 2.76
C LYS A 246 -7.70 25.39 2.27
N GLU A 247 -7.96 25.21 0.98
CA GLU A 247 -9.31 25.05 0.45
C GLU A 247 -9.86 23.63 0.69
N PRO A 248 -11.20 23.43 0.73
CA PRO A 248 -11.81 22.11 0.78
C PRO A 248 -11.41 21.22 -0.40
N LEU A 249 -11.53 19.90 -0.25
CA LEU A 249 -11.21 18.95 -1.32
C LEU A 249 -11.94 19.28 -2.65
N SER A 250 -11.14 19.52 -3.68
CA SER A 250 -11.53 19.47 -5.09
C SER A 250 -10.73 18.38 -5.78
N TYR A 251 -11.38 17.64 -6.68
CA TYR A 251 -10.71 16.59 -7.47
C TYR A 251 -9.89 17.16 -8.64
N GLU A 252 -9.95 18.48 -8.88
CA GLU A 252 -9.15 19.18 -9.89
C GLU A 252 -7.78 19.66 -9.36
N MET A 253 -7.29 19.09 -8.26
CA MET A 253 -6.06 19.55 -7.63
C MET A 253 -4.78 18.94 -8.23
N GLY A 254 -3.84 19.82 -8.58
CA GLY A 254 -2.48 19.47 -8.96
C GLY A 254 -2.40 18.50 -10.14
N THR A 255 -1.79 17.34 -9.91
CA THR A 255 -1.62 16.28 -10.92
C THR A 255 -2.64 15.16 -10.81
N LEU A 256 -3.75 15.35 -10.10
CA LEU A 256 -4.82 14.36 -10.06
C LEU A 256 -5.41 14.13 -11.46
N LYS A 257 -5.86 12.90 -11.63
CA LYS A 257 -6.64 12.43 -12.77
C LYS A 257 -7.71 11.48 -12.24
N GLN A 258 -8.94 11.80 -12.60
CA GLN A 258 -10.11 11.01 -12.29
C GLN A 258 -10.39 9.99 -13.39
N ILE A 259 -10.88 8.82 -12.99
CA ILE A 259 -11.60 7.87 -13.85
C ILE A 259 -12.89 7.44 -13.17
N GLU A 260 -13.89 7.08 -13.97
CA GLU A 260 -15.03 6.30 -13.50
C GLU A 260 -14.69 4.82 -13.68
N SER A 261 -14.40 4.12 -12.57
CA SER A 261 -13.96 2.71 -12.62
C SER A 261 -15.13 1.73 -12.73
N SER A 262 -16.30 2.15 -12.24
CA SER A 262 -17.59 1.48 -12.41
C SER A 262 -18.67 2.55 -12.28
N LYS A 263 -19.90 2.22 -12.67
CA LYS A 263 -21.02 3.18 -12.67
C LYS A 263 -21.08 3.92 -11.32
N ASP A 264 -20.97 5.25 -11.39
CA ASP A 264 -21.03 6.18 -10.25
C ASP A 264 -19.93 6.01 -9.19
N CYS A 265 -18.86 5.24 -9.47
CA CYS A 265 -17.68 5.06 -8.62
C CYS A 265 -16.40 5.54 -9.32
N PHE A 266 -15.65 6.38 -8.63
CA PHE A 266 -14.52 7.12 -9.17
C PHE A 266 -13.22 6.80 -8.45
N ARG A 267 -12.14 6.79 -9.21
CA ARG A 267 -10.77 6.65 -8.69
C ARG A 267 -9.94 7.84 -9.12
N GLU A 268 -9.18 8.37 -8.18
CA GLU A 268 -8.27 9.49 -8.36
C GLU A 268 -6.83 8.99 -8.22
N PHE A 269 -6.00 9.24 -9.23
CA PHE A 269 -4.58 8.91 -9.18
C PHE A 269 -3.72 10.06 -9.69
N CYS A 270 -2.44 10.06 -9.32
CA CYS A 270 -1.48 11.03 -9.82
C CYS A 270 -1.05 10.68 -11.25
N ARG A 271 -1.36 11.54 -12.23
CA ARG A 271 -0.99 11.28 -13.65
C ARG A 271 0.52 11.26 -13.93
N VAL A 272 1.35 11.66 -12.97
CA VAL A 272 2.82 11.72 -13.10
C VAL A 272 3.49 10.47 -12.52
N CYS A 273 3.18 10.10 -11.28
CA CYS A 273 3.84 8.95 -10.62
C CYS A 273 2.99 7.68 -10.54
N GLY A 274 1.71 7.74 -10.91
CA GLY A 274 0.79 6.60 -10.86
C GLY A 274 0.10 6.41 -9.50
N ALA A 275 0.58 7.06 -8.43
CA ALA A 275 0.05 6.88 -7.08
C ALA A 275 -1.48 6.97 -7.01
N THR A 276 -2.12 5.92 -6.51
CA THR A 276 -3.53 5.92 -6.14
C THR A 276 -3.72 6.87 -4.97
N VAL A 277 -4.69 7.79 -5.08
CA VAL A 277 -4.91 8.84 -4.08
C VAL A 277 -6.25 8.66 -3.39
N PHE A 278 -7.34 8.69 -4.16
CA PHE A 278 -8.69 8.63 -3.62
C PHE A 278 -9.55 7.59 -4.33
N TRP A 279 -10.54 7.08 -3.61
CA TRP A 279 -11.75 6.50 -4.19
C TRP A 279 -12.96 7.22 -3.60
N HIS A 280 -13.98 7.45 -4.42
CA HIS A 280 -15.28 8.00 -3.98
C HIS A 280 -16.41 7.51 -4.87
N CYS A 281 -17.65 7.60 -4.43
CA CYS A 281 -18.81 7.30 -5.27
C CYS A 281 -20.00 8.19 -4.95
N ARG A 282 -20.99 8.22 -5.85
CA ARG A 282 -22.19 9.03 -5.66
C ARG A 282 -23.13 8.54 -4.57
N GLU A 283 -23.04 7.26 -4.19
CA GLU A 283 -23.87 6.69 -3.11
C GLU A 283 -23.44 7.19 -1.72
N ARG A 284 -22.18 7.59 -1.55
CA ARG A 284 -21.62 8.17 -0.31
C ARG A 284 -20.79 9.43 -0.62
N PRO A 285 -21.43 10.52 -1.08
CA PRO A 285 -20.74 11.69 -1.64
C PRO A 285 -19.86 12.43 -0.61
N ASP A 286 -20.15 12.26 0.69
CA ASP A 286 -19.44 12.91 1.78
C ASP A 286 -18.33 12.04 2.38
N LEU A 287 -18.10 10.81 1.89
CA LEU A 287 -17.03 9.93 2.35
C LEU A 287 -16.04 9.63 1.23
N VAL A 288 -14.77 9.88 1.50
CA VAL A 288 -13.69 9.64 0.54
C VAL A 288 -12.72 8.62 1.14
N ASP A 289 -12.37 7.61 0.35
CA ASP A 289 -11.35 6.65 0.74
C ASP A 289 -9.99 7.22 0.35
N VAL A 290 -9.11 7.39 1.32
CA VAL A 290 -7.78 7.97 1.17
C VAL A 290 -6.73 6.86 1.24
N SER A 291 -5.83 6.82 0.25
CA SER A 291 -4.75 5.83 0.23
C SER A 291 -3.76 6.08 1.37
N VAL A 292 -3.69 5.16 2.32
CA VAL A 292 -2.91 5.33 3.57
C VAL A 292 -1.41 5.44 3.29
N GLY A 293 -0.90 4.83 2.20
CA GLY A 293 0.51 4.93 1.82
C GLY A 293 0.98 6.35 1.49
N LEU A 294 0.06 7.31 1.32
CA LEU A 294 0.40 8.72 1.09
C LEU A 294 0.55 9.53 2.37
N LEU A 295 0.07 9.03 3.50
CA LEU A 295 0.09 9.74 4.79
C LEU A 295 1.51 9.81 5.34
N ARG A 296 1.82 10.96 5.97
CA ARG A 296 3.11 11.31 6.54
C ARG A 296 2.97 11.59 8.03
N ALA A 297 2.41 10.62 8.75
CA ALA A 297 2.30 10.71 10.20
C ALA A 297 3.69 10.53 10.83
N GLY A 298 3.98 11.29 11.89
CA GLY A 298 5.29 11.26 12.54
C GLY A 298 5.55 9.93 13.26
N GLU A 299 4.49 9.35 13.80
CA GLU A 299 4.48 8.08 14.54
C GLU A 299 4.61 6.85 13.65
N GLY A 300 4.28 6.94 12.36
CA GLY A 300 4.47 5.85 11.42
C GLY A 300 3.43 5.73 10.32
N SER A 301 3.62 4.71 9.49
CA SER A 301 2.88 4.48 8.25
C SER A 301 1.41 4.13 8.44
N ARG A 302 1.02 3.61 9.60
CA ARG A 302 -0.36 3.28 9.98
C ARG A 302 -1.13 4.48 10.53
N ALA A 303 -0.44 5.56 10.93
CA ALA A 303 -1.06 6.80 11.40
C ALA A 303 -2.09 6.60 12.53
N GLU A 304 -1.78 5.72 13.49
CA GLU A 304 -2.71 5.25 14.54
C GLU A 304 -3.16 6.35 15.51
N SER A 305 -2.50 7.52 15.51
CA SER A 305 -2.96 8.67 16.30
C SER A 305 -4.25 9.31 15.75
N LEU A 306 -4.55 9.08 14.48
CA LEU A 306 -5.69 9.63 13.75
C LEU A 306 -6.60 8.55 13.17
N LEU A 307 -6.05 7.40 12.81
CA LEU A 307 -6.77 6.30 12.17
C LEU A 307 -7.02 5.16 13.15
N GLU A 308 -8.27 4.74 13.23
CA GLU A 308 -8.64 3.46 13.82
C GLU A 308 -8.65 2.38 12.73
N TRP A 309 -7.92 1.28 12.96
CA TRP A 309 -7.81 0.19 12.01
C TRP A 309 -8.85 -0.88 12.30
N TRP A 310 -9.60 -1.27 11.26
CA TRP A 310 -10.50 -2.41 11.37
C TRP A 310 -9.70 -3.72 11.34
N THR A 311 -9.55 -4.37 12.50
CA THR A 311 -8.69 -5.54 12.68
C THR A 311 -9.42 -6.88 12.59
N GLU A 312 -10.76 -6.87 12.60
CA GLU A 312 -11.55 -8.10 12.68
C GLU A 312 -11.80 -8.79 11.33
N ARG A 313 -11.55 -8.09 10.20
CA ARG A 313 -11.77 -8.65 8.85
C ARG A 313 -10.93 -7.92 7.80
N VAL A 314 -10.75 -8.57 6.65
CA VAL A 314 -10.29 -7.93 5.41
C VAL A 314 -11.50 -7.80 4.47
N SER A 315 -11.75 -6.59 3.97
CA SER A 315 -12.84 -6.33 3.03
C SER A 315 -12.65 -7.07 1.71
N PHE A 316 -13.72 -7.69 1.18
CA PHE A 316 -13.74 -8.44 -0.09
C PHE A 316 -12.68 -9.54 -0.22
N ARG A 317 -12.39 -10.24 0.87
CA ARG A 317 -11.47 -11.39 0.86
C ARG A 317 -11.90 -12.48 -0.14
N GLU A 318 -13.20 -12.59 -0.38
CA GLU A 318 -13.82 -13.46 -1.39
C GLU A 318 -13.40 -13.14 -2.82
N ASP A 319 -13.00 -11.90 -3.13
CA ASP A 319 -12.55 -11.47 -4.46
C ASP A 319 -11.03 -11.54 -4.63
N ALA A 320 -10.30 -11.85 -3.57
CA ALA A 320 -8.83 -11.94 -3.62
C ALA A 320 -8.38 -13.10 -4.52
N LEU A 321 -7.42 -12.84 -5.41
CA LEU A 321 -6.77 -13.89 -6.19
C LEU A 321 -5.80 -14.71 -5.32
N ASP A 322 -4.96 -14.04 -4.53
CA ASP A 322 -4.07 -14.69 -3.57
C ASP A 322 -4.80 -14.90 -2.23
N LYS A 323 -5.51 -16.02 -2.11
CA LYS A 323 -6.23 -16.39 -0.89
C LYS A 323 -5.29 -16.58 0.29
N GLY A 324 -4.12 -17.17 0.06
CA GLY A 324 -3.14 -17.45 1.10
C GLY A 324 -2.58 -16.18 1.75
N LEU A 325 -2.33 -15.14 0.95
CA LEU A 325 -1.88 -13.84 1.43
C LEU A 325 -2.95 -13.17 2.29
N ILE A 326 -4.20 -13.12 1.82
CA ILE A 326 -5.28 -12.43 2.54
C ILE A 326 -5.65 -13.14 3.84
N GLU A 327 -5.60 -14.47 3.90
CA GLU A 327 -5.79 -15.20 5.16
C GLU A 327 -4.68 -14.92 6.18
N ALA A 328 -3.42 -14.82 5.72
CA ALA A 328 -2.31 -14.44 6.59
C ALA A 328 -2.48 -13.02 7.13
N LEU A 329 -2.85 -12.08 6.26
CA LEU A 329 -3.14 -10.70 6.63
C LEU A 329 -4.27 -10.61 7.67
N GLU A 330 -5.40 -11.28 7.41
CA GLU A 330 -6.54 -11.28 8.32
C GLU A 330 -6.19 -11.82 9.71
N LYS A 331 -5.38 -12.88 9.77
CA LYS A 331 -4.89 -13.41 11.03
C LYS A 331 -4.00 -12.39 11.76
N GLY A 332 -3.03 -11.80 11.06
CA GLY A 332 -2.12 -10.83 11.68
C GLY A 332 -2.79 -9.52 12.11
N LEU A 333 -3.80 -9.06 11.38
CA LEU A 333 -4.64 -7.93 11.80
C LEU A 333 -5.33 -8.21 13.14
N ARG A 334 -5.95 -9.40 13.30
CA ARG A 334 -6.57 -9.81 14.57
C ARG A 334 -5.55 -9.91 15.70
N ASP A 335 -4.34 -10.39 15.41
CA ASP A 335 -3.28 -10.51 16.42
C ASP A 335 -2.80 -9.14 16.93
N ILE A 336 -2.84 -8.10 16.08
CA ILE A 336 -2.52 -6.72 16.47
C ILE A 336 -3.69 -6.05 17.20
N GLY A 337 -4.94 -6.27 16.76
CA GLY A 337 -6.13 -5.67 17.37
C GLY A 337 -6.55 -6.26 18.72
N ARG A 338 -5.96 -7.39 19.15
CA ARG A 338 -6.21 -8.01 20.47
C ARG A 338 -5.34 -7.43 21.59
N LYS A 339 -4.51 -6.44 21.29
CA LYS A 339 -3.68 -5.71 22.26
C LYS A 339 -4.39 -4.45 22.70
#